data_AF-A0A9D8BP23-F1
#
_entry.id   AF-A0A9D8BP23-F1
#
_cell.length_a   1.000
_cell.length_b   1.000
_cell.length_c   1.000
_cell.angle_alpha   90.00
_cell.angle_beta   90.00
_cell.angle_gamma   90.00
#
_symmetry.space_group_name_H-M   'P 1'
#
loop_
_entity.id
_entity.type
_entity.pdbx_description
1 polymer ?
#
loop_
_entity_poly.entity_id
_entity_poly.type
_entity_poly.pdbx_seq_one_letter_code
_entity_poly.pdbx_strand_id
1 'polypeptide(L)' 'MDRRPAFVVCINNADYPASLELHKTCRVVPDKDAEADGDIRIVDES' A
#
# COMPACT_ATOMS: atom_id res chain seq x y z
N MET A 1 9.74 -12.35 -15.39
CA MET A 1 9.04 -11.92 -14.17
C MET A 1 9.70 -10.61 -13.75
N ASP A 2 9.02 -9.49 -14.00
CA ASP A 2 9.55 -8.17 -13.63
C ASP A 2 9.72 -8.14 -12.10
N ARG A 3 10.98 -8.11 -11.66
CA ARG A 3 11.37 -8.26 -10.24
C ARG A 3 11.53 -6.89 -9.59
N ARG A 4 10.83 -5.87 -10.11
CA ARG A 4 10.92 -4.50 -9.59
C ARG A 4 9.90 -4.35 -8.46
N PRO A 5 10.30 -3.80 -7.31
CA PRO A 5 9.36 -3.46 -6.26
C PRO A 5 8.37 -2.42 -6.79
N ALA A 6 7.08 -2.67 -6.59
CA ALA A 6 6.03 -1.69 -6.84
C ALA A 6 5.87 -0.79 -5.60
N PHE A 7 5.60 0.48 -5.84
CA PHE A 7 5.37 1.49 -4.82
C PHE A 7 4.09 2.23 -5.11
N VAL A 8 3.40 2.64 -4.05
CA VAL A 8 2.18 3.46 -4.11
C VAL A 8 2.32 4.66 -3.20
N VAL A 9 1.54 5.69 -3.48
CA VAL A 9 1.50 6.92 -2.67
C VAL A 9 0.09 7.11 -2.15
N CYS A 10 -0.05 7.37 -0.85
CA CYS A 10 -1.35 7.69 -0.27
C CYS A 10 -1.77 9.11 -0.69
N ILE A 11 -2.85 9.22 -1.46
CA ILE A 11 -3.42 10.52 -1.89
C ILE A 11 -4.61 10.96 -1.05
N ASN A 12 -5.20 10.03 -0.29
CA ASN A 12 -6.32 10.28 0.61
C ASN A 12 -6.30 9.22 1.73
N ASN A 13 -6.28 9.68 2.98
CA ASN A 13 -6.26 8.84 4.19
C ASN A 13 -7.48 9.11 5.10
N ALA A 14 -8.55 9.72 4.61
CA ALA A 14 -9.67 10.18 5.44
C ALA A 14 -10.29 9.06 6.31
N ASP A 15 -10.27 7.82 5.82
CA ASP A 15 -10.79 6.64 6.53
C ASP A 15 -9.80 6.10 7.59
N TYR A 16 -8.49 6.32 7.39
CA TYR A 16 -7.41 5.82 8.24
C TYR A 16 -6.33 6.88 8.53
N PRO A 17 -6.68 8.05 9.11
CA PRO A 17 -5.75 9.18 9.22
C PRO A 17 -4.62 8.97 10.24
N ALA A 18 -4.78 8.03 11.17
CA ALA A 18 -3.76 7.67 12.16
C ALA A 18 -2.77 6.60 11.66
N SER A 19 -3.15 5.84 10.62
CA SER A 19 -2.36 4.70 10.12
C SER A 19 -1.74 4.96 8.75
N LEU A 20 -2.30 5.89 7.97
CA LEU A 20 -1.79 6.28 6.67
C LEU A 20 -1.41 7.75 6.69
N GLU A 21 -0.20 8.07 6.26
CA GLU A 21 0.27 9.45 6.11
C GLU A 21 0.10 9.90 4.66
N LEU A 22 -0.48 11.10 4.46
CA LEU A 22 -0.64 11.67 3.12
C LEU A 22 0.71 11.87 2.45
N HIS A 23 0.76 11.55 1.16
CA HIS A 23 1.94 11.62 0.29
C HIS A 23 3.10 10.72 0.71
N LYS A 24 2.89 9.79 1.65
CA LYS A 24 3.87 8.77 1.98
C LYS A 24 3.93 7.71 0.89
N THR A 25 5.16 7.31 0.56
CA THR A 25 5.42 6.23 -0.40
C THR A 25 5.56 4.91 0.35
N CYS A 26 4.73 3.93 0.02
CA CYS A 26 4.73 2.62 0.67
C CYS A 26 5.07 1.52 -0.35
N ARG A 27 5.77 0.48 0.11
CA ARG A 27 6.12 -0.67 -0.73
C ARG A 27 4.94 -1.64 -0.80
N VAL A 28 4.59 -2.05 -2.01
CA VAL A 28 3.59 -3.10 -2.24
C VAL A 28 4.23 -4.47 -2.02
N VAL A 29 3.51 -5.34 -1.30
CA VAL A 29 3.88 -6.74 -1.11
C VAL A 29 2.83 -7.65 -1.73
N PRO A 30 3.22 -8.76 -2.37
CA PRO A 30 2.27 -9.70 -2.94
C PRO A 30 1.46 -10.35 -1.82
N ASP A 31 0.13 -10.27 -1.94
CA ASP A 31 -0.81 -10.85 -0.99
C ASP A 31 -2.06 -11.31 -1.75
N LYS A 32 -2.18 -12.64 -1.90
CA LYS A 32 -3.23 -13.24 -2.72
C LYS A 32 -4.63 -13.05 -2.14
N ASP A 33 -4.74 -12.94 -0.82
CA ASP A 33 -6.02 -12.74 -0.14
C ASP A 33 -6.50 -11.31 -0.36
N ALA A 34 -5.62 -10.32 -0.24
CA ALA A 34 -5.93 -8.93 -0.58
C ALA A 34 -6.26 -8.78 -2.08
N GLU A 35 -5.47 -9.39 -2.96
CA GLU A 35 -5.70 -9.36 -4.41
C GLU A 35 -7.08 -9.93 -4.80
N ALA A 36 -7.60 -10.91 -4.05
CA ALA A 36 -8.92 -11.50 -4.31
C ALA A 36 -10.08 -10.53 -4.03
N ASP A 37 -9.90 -9.57 -3.11
CA ASP A 37 -10.87 -8.50 -2.82
C ASP A 37 -10.66 -7.26 -3.71
N GLY A 38 -9.58 -7.24 -4.50
CA GLY A 38 -9.16 -6.07 -5.28
C GLY A 38 -8.32 -5.07 -4.47
N ASP A 39 -7.90 -5.48 -3.27
CA ASP A 39 -7.05 -4.70 -2.38
C ASP A 39 -5.55 -4.89 -2.68
N ILE A 40 -4.74 -3.98 -2.14
CA ILE A 40 -3.28 -4.08 -2.14
C ILE A 40 -2.75 -4.09 -0.71
N ARG A 41 -1.77 -4.96 -0.46
CA ARG A 41 -1.05 -4.94 0.80
C ARG A 41 0.20 -4.08 0.68
N ILE A 42 0.34 -3.15 1.61
CA ILE A 42 1.51 -2.28 1.72
C ILE A 42 2.21 -2.47 3.07
N VAL A 43 3.50 -2.20 3.12
CA VAL A 43 4.25 -2.08 4.37
C VAL A 43 4.52 -0.60 4.62
N ASP A 44 4.11 -0.14 5.81
CA ASP A 44 4.36 1.20 6.33
C ASP A 44 5.45 1.10 7.41
N GLU A 45 6.50 1.93 7.33
CA GLU A 45 7.68 1.87 8.22
C GLU A 45 7.64 2.92 9.36
N SER A 46 6.46 3.43 9.73
CA SER A 46 6.31 4.38 10.87
C SER A 46 6.19 3.71 12.23
#